data_AF-A0A9E0AA35-F1
#
_entry.id   AF-A0A9E0AA35-F1
#
_cell.length_a   1.000
_cell.length_b   1.000
_cell.length_c   1.000
_cell.angle_alpha   90.00
_cell.angle_beta   90.00
_cell.angle_gamma   90.00
#
_symmetry.space_group_name_H-M   'P 1'
#
loop_
_entity.id
_entity.type
_entity.pdbx_description
1 polymer ?
#
loop_
_entity_poly.entity_id
_entity_poly.type
_entity_poly.pdbx_seq_one_letter_code
_entity_poly.pdbx_strand_id
1 'polypeptide(L)' 'GHNGLKNVNLVLNTQNYARFRFGISDEFKKGKQVDYVLGDWDDAEKTALPERLELASEIIKSFGTAGLENTMTAYNGK' A
#
# COMPACT_ATOMS: atom_id res chain seq x y z
N GLY A 1 -0.73 -10.18 9.91
CA GLY A 1 0.33 -9.24 9.49
C GLY A 1 0.76 -9.57 8.06
N HIS A 2 1.39 -8.64 7.34
CA HIS A 2 1.73 -8.85 5.93
C HIS A 2 2.87 -9.88 5.75
N ASN A 3 2.57 -11.04 5.16
CA ASN A 3 3.52 -12.15 5.02
C ASN A 3 4.75 -11.77 4.16
N GLY A 4 4.53 -11.08 3.04
CA GLY A 4 5.62 -10.59 2.18
C GLY A 4 6.60 -9.67 2.92
N LEU A 5 6.08 -8.65 3.63
CA LEU A 5 6.88 -7.77 4.48
C LEU A 5 7.72 -8.53 5.53
N LYS A 6 7.13 -9.55 6.18
CA LYS A 6 7.86 -10.39 7.14
C LYS A 6 9.05 -11.08 6.47
N ASN A 7 8.87 -11.59 5.26
CA ASN A 7 9.94 -12.23 4.50
C ASN A 7 11.03 -11.24 4.07
N VAL A 8 10.66 -10.05 3.56
CA VAL A 8 11.63 -9.00 3.19
C VAL A 8 12.48 -8.59 4.39
N ASN A 9 11.86 -8.35 5.55
CA ASN A 9 12.60 -8.02 6.77
C ASN A 9 13.56 -9.13 7.21
N LEU A 10 13.15 -10.40 7.05
CA LEU A 10 13.98 -11.55 7.38
C LEU A 10 15.19 -11.65 6.45
N VAL A 11 14.99 -11.47 5.14
CA VAL A 11 16.05 -11.59 4.12
C VAL A 11 17.04 -10.43 4.22
N LEU A 12 16.55 -9.20 4.43
CA LEU A 12 17.41 -8.02 4.52
C LEU A 12 18.03 -7.83 5.91
N ASN A 13 17.54 -8.55 6.94
CA ASN A 13 17.90 -8.36 8.35
C ASN A 13 17.80 -6.90 8.82
N THR A 14 16.87 -6.13 8.24
CA THR A 14 16.64 -4.73 8.57
C THR A 14 15.22 -4.32 8.22
N GLN A 15 14.75 -3.25 8.86
CA GLN A 15 13.50 -2.56 8.53
C GLN A 15 13.75 -1.14 8.00
N ASN A 16 15.01 -0.76 7.81
CA ASN A 16 15.42 0.58 7.41
C ASN A 16 15.31 0.77 5.90
N TYR A 17 14.08 0.80 5.40
CA TYR A 17 13.77 1.08 4.00
C TYR A 17 12.40 1.75 3.88
N ALA A 18 12.26 2.63 2.88
CA ALA A 18 11.00 3.28 2.58
C ALA A 18 9.99 2.28 2.02
N ARG A 19 8.71 2.48 2.35
CA ARG A 19 7.60 1.65 1.86
C ARG A 19 6.44 2.53 1.47
N PHE A 20 5.87 2.26 0.31
CA PHE A 20 4.56 2.76 -0.08
C PHE A 20 3.48 1.82 0.45
N ARG A 21 2.42 2.36 1.06
CA ARG A 21 1.29 1.57 1.57
C ARG A 21 0.06 1.88 0.73
N PHE A 22 -0.44 0.87 0.03
CA PHE A 22 -1.74 0.94 -0.64
C PHE A 22 -2.81 0.37 0.30
N GLY A 23 -3.73 1.22 0.76
CA GLY A 23 -4.79 0.84 1.69
C GLY A 23 -5.89 0.06 0.97
N ILE A 24 -6.18 -1.15 1.44
CA ILE A 24 -7.25 -2.00 0.92
C ILE A 24 -8.39 -2.18 1.94
N SER A 25 -8.59 -1.24 2.87
CA SER A 25 -9.52 -1.35 4.02
C SER A 25 -9.12 -2.39 5.08
N ASP A 26 -9.84 -2.36 6.21
CA ASP A 26 -9.76 -3.31 7.31
C ASP A 26 -11.13 -3.96 7.64
N GLU A 27 -12.09 -3.84 6.73
CA GLU A 27 -13.44 -4.39 6.84
C GLU A 27 -13.48 -5.92 6.65
N PHE A 28 -12.87 -6.65 7.57
CA PHE A 28 -12.97 -8.10 7.66
C PHE A 28 -13.31 -8.54 9.08
N LYS A 29 -14.08 -9.63 9.19
CA LYS A 29 -14.33 -10.25 10.49
C LYS A 29 -13.03 -10.83 11.04
N LYS A 30 -12.83 -10.76 12.36
CA LYS A 30 -11.66 -11.35 13.03
C LYS A 30 -11.53 -12.83 12.63
N GLY A 31 -10.37 -13.21 12.06
CA GLY A 31 -10.12 -14.55 11.53
C GLY A 31 -10.37 -14.74 10.02
N LYS A 32 -10.89 -13.73 9.32
CA LYS A 32 -11.18 -13.76 7.87
C LYS A 32 -10.24 -12.88 7.03
N GLN A 33 -9.09 -12.52 7.59
CA GLN A 33 -8.07 -11.71 6.94
C GLN A 33 -7.56 -12.34 5.64
N VAL A 34 -7.33 -13.66 5.66
CA VAL A 34 -6.77 -14.38 4.49
C VAL A 34 -7.77 -14.38 3.34
N ASP A 35 -9.04 -14.64 3.63
CA ASP A 35 -10.12 -14.63 2.64
C ASP A 35 -10.29 -13.23 2.03
N TYR A 36 -10.15 -12.18 2.84
CA TYR A 36 -10.24 -10.79 2.37
C TYR A 36 -9.09 -10.41 1.42
N VAL A 37 -7.84 -10.73 1.77
CA VAL A 37 -6.67 -10.37 0.94
C VAL A 37 -6.51 -11.22 -0.33
N LEU A 38 -7.16 -12.39 -0.40
CA LEU A 38 -7.19 -13.26 -1.57
C LEU A 38 -8.50 -13.15 -2.36
N GLY A 39 -9.44 -12.34 -1.89
CA GLY A 39 -10.73 -12.13 -2.52
C GLY A 39 -10.66 -11.17 -3.70
N ASP A 40 -11.73 -11.14 -4.49
CA ASP A 40 -11.93 -10.16 -5.53
C ASP A 40 -12.50 -8.85 -4.96
N TRP A 41 -12.15 -7.74 -5.60
CA TRP A 41 -12.75 -6.43 -5.33
C TRP A 41 -14.23 -6.42 -5.71
N ASP A 42 -15.06 -5.76 -4.91
CA ASP A 42 -16.46 -5.48 -5.24
C ASP A 42 -16.58 -4.36 -6.30
N ASP A 43 -17.79 -4.11 -6.78
CA ASP A 43 -18.01 -3.13 -7.85
C ASP A 43 -17.75 -1.68 -7.40
N ALA A 44 -17.98 -1.36 -6.13
CA ALA A 44 -17.71 -0.03 -5.57
C ALA A 44 -16.20 0.20 -5.44
N GLU A 45 -15.48 -0.80 -4.93
CA GLU A 45 -14.02 -0.80 -4.84
C GLU A 45 -13.38 -0.72 -6.22
N LYS A 46 -13.86 -1.52 -7.19
CA LYS A 46 -13.39 -1.48 -8.59
C LYS A 46 -13.57 -0.11 -9.22
N THR A 47 -14.66 0.58 -8.91
CA THR A 47 -14.91 1.93 -9.42
C THR A 47 -13.93 2.95 -8.83
N ALA A 48 -13.51 2.77 -7.58
CA ALA A 48 -12.52 3.63 -6.92
C ALA A 48 -11.06 3.29 -7.28
N LEU A 49 -10.77 2.08 -7.76
CA LEU A 49 -9.41 1.63 -8.06
C LEU A 49 -8.66 2.50 -9.08
N PRO A 50 -9.25 2.91 -10.23
CA PRO A 50 -8.54 3.70 -11.23
C PRO A 50 -7.93 4.99 -10.66
N GLU A 51 -8.72 5.77 -9.91
CA GLU A 51 -8.26 7.01 -9.29
C GLU A 51 -7.12 6.75 -8.28
N ARG A 52 -7.26 5.69 -7.46
CA ARG A 52 -6.21 5.30 -6.51
C ARG A 52 -4.92 4.85 -7.20
N LEU A 53 -5.02 4.17 -8.34
CA LEU A 53 -3.87 3.72 -9.12
C LEU A 53 -3.16 4.89 -9.82
N GLU A 54 -3.90 5.89 -10.30
CA GLU A 54 -3.32 7.13 -10.81
C GLU A 54 -2.53 7.85 -9.73
N LEU A 55 -3.14 8.07 -8.56
CA LEU A 55 -2.46 8.69 -7.42
C LEU A 55 -1.21 7.89 -6.99
N ALA A 56 -1.30 6.56 -6.94
CA ALA A 56 -0.16 5.70 -6.62
C ALA A 56 0.99 5.86 -7.64
N SER A 57 0.67 5.99 -8.92
CA SER A 57 1.65 6.25 -9.98
C SER A 57 2.37 7.59 -9.78
N GLU A 58 1.63 8.64 -9.41
CA GLU A 58 2.22 9.94 -9.10
C GLU A 58 3.14 9.88 -7.88
N ILE A 59 2.75 9.17 -6.83
CA ILE A 59 3.57 8.98 -5.62
C ILE A 59 4.89 8.29 -5.98
N ILE A 60 4.85 7.23 -6.80
CA ILE A 60 6.06 6.50 -7.22
C ILE A 60 6.97 7.42 -8.04
N LYS A 61 6.40 8.21 -8.96
CA LYS A 61 7.17 9.19 -9.75
C LYS A 61 7.80 10.26 -8.85
N SER A 62 7.01 10.85 -7.94
CA SER A 62 7.48 11.85 -6.98
C SER A 62 8.59 11.31 -6.10
N PHE A 63 8.48 10.06 -5.63
CA PHE A 63 9.53 9.44 -4.83
C PHE A 63 10.86 9.38 -5.59
N GLY A 64 10.81 9.04 -6.89
CA GLY A 64 11.99 8.97 -7.76
C GLY A 64 12.56 10.34 -8.16
N THR A 65 11.73 11.39 -8.26
CA THR A 65 12.15 12.70 -8.80
C THR A 65 12.33 13.80 -7.75
N ALA A 66 11.52 13.78 -6.68
CA ALA A 66 11.49 14.80 -5.63
C ALA A 66 12.06 14.30 -4.29
N GLY A 67 12.25 12.99 -4.14
CA GLY A 67 12.81 12.37 -2.93
C GLY A 67 11.79 12.16 -1.79
N LEU A 68 12.19 11.35 -0.80
CA LEU A 68 11.32 10.80 0.24
C LEU A 68 10.54 11.88 1.03
N GLU A 69 11.23 12.90 1.53
CA GLU A 69 10.63 13.91 2.42
C GLU A 69 9.53 14.73 1.72
N ASN A 70 9.81 15.16 0.49
CA ASN A 70 8.86 15.91 -0.34
C ASN A 70 7.65 15.06 -0.70
N THR A 71 7.88 13.81 -1.12
CA THR A 71 6.77 12.88 -1.43
C THR A 71 5.93 12.58 -0.20
N MET A 72 6.55 12.31 0.95
CA MET A 72 5.80 12.06 2.18
C MET A 72 4.95 13.27 2.58
N THR A 73 5.48 14.48 2.49
CA THR A 73 4.75 15.71 2.83
C THR A 73 3.60 15.96 1.86
N ALA A 74 3.79 15.69 0.58
CA ALA A 74 2.79 15.96 -0.45
C ALA A 74 1.61 14.98 -0.43
N TYR A 75 1.82 13.74 0.00
CA TYR A 75 0.85 12.65 -0.18
C TYR A 75 0.38 11.97 1.10
N ASN A 76 1.11 12.03 2.22
CA ASN A 76 0.61 11.43 3.45
C ASN A 76 -0.50 12.31 4.07
N GLY A 77 -1.64 11.70 4.39
CA GLY A 77 -2.77 12.40 5.02
C GLY A 77 -3.75 13.06 4.04
N LYS A 78 -3.50 12.91 2.74
CA LYS A 78 -4.52 13.04 1.69
C LYS A 78 -5.20 11.69 1.48
#